data_AF-A0A7C4HLW6-F1
#
_entry.id   AF-A0A7C4HLW6-F1
#
_cell.length_a   1.000
_cell.length_b   1.000
_cell.length_c   1.000
_cell.angle_alpha   90.00
_cell.angle_beta   90.00
_cell.angle_gamma   90.00
#
_symmetry.space_group_name_H-M   'P 1'
#
loop_
_entity.id
_entity.type
_entity.pdbx_description
1 polymer ?
#
loop_
_entity_poly.entity_id
_entity_poly.type
_entity_poly.pdbx_seq_one_letter_code
_entity_poly.pdbx_strand_id
1 'polypeptide(L)'
;MQTTERKRMAKINSVVVGATMVEAGFDRADDPSAIAELAAWAGAAVPALAGAAVSEAWTGLRPRLASGLPAIGRIRPELCLATGHFRNGVLLAPITGAIIADLVAGRPGAAAGLAFDACATMA
;
A
#
# COMPACT_ATOMS: atom_id res chain seq x y z
N MET A 1 -20.02 -25.46 11.55
CA MET A 1 -18.70 -24.92 11.15
C MET A 1 -18.95 -23.57 10.50
N GLN A 2 -18.77 -22.48 11.23
CA GLN A 2 -19.02 -21.13 10.71
C GLN A 2 -17.73 -20.58 10.10
N THR A 3 -17.74 -20.35 8.79
CA THR A 3 -16.63 -19.73 8.06
C THR A 3 -16.72 -18.22 8.27
N THR A 4 -15.88 -17.65 9.13
CA THR A 4 -15.79 -16.19 9.27
C THR A 4 -14.81 -15.65 8.23
N GLU A 5 -15.30 -14.88 7.27
CA GLU A 5 -14.46 -14.03 6.42
C GLU A 5 -13.78 -12.97 7.30
N ARG A 6 -12.44 -12.98 7.37
CA ARG A 6 -11.68 -11.93 8.05
C ARG A 6 -11.48 -10.79 7.05
N LYS A 7 -12.41 -9.82 7.06
CA LYS A 7 -12.26 -8.58 6.32
C LYS A 7 -11.17 -7.74 7.00
N ARG A 8 -9.96 -7.77 6.45
CA ARG A 8 -8.76 -7.08 6.97
C ARG A 8 -8.81 -5.59 6.65
N MET A 9 -9.74 -4.87 7.26
CA MET A 9 -9.90 -3.43 7.05
C MET A 9 -10.40 -2.76 8.32
N ALA A 10 -9.92 -1.53 8.55
CA ALA A 10 -10.37 -0.69 9.64
C ALA A 10 -11.90 -0.62 9.67
N LYS A 11 -12.48 -0.91 10.83
CA LYS A 11 -13.92 -0.78 11.06
C LYS A 11 -14.24 0.69 11.32
N ILE A 12 -15.49 1.08 11.04
CA ILE A 12 -16.00 2.39 11.46
C ILE A 12 -15.87 2.48 12.99
N ASN A 13 -15.45 3.64 13.50
CA ASN A 13 -15.11 3.88 14.92
C ASN A 13 -13.93 3.05 15.45
N SER A 14 -12.93 2.74 14.60
CA SER A 14 -11.66 2.17 15.05
C SER A 14 -10.49 3.12 14.80
N VAL A 15 -9.42 2.96 15.59
CA VAL A 15 -8.14 3.64 15.39
C VAL A 15 -7.17 2.63 14.79
N VAL A 16 -6.55 2.98 13.66
CA VAL A 16 -5.47 2.19 13.07
C VAL A 16 -4.14 2.74 13.53
N VAL A 17 -3.30 1.86 14.09
CA VAL A 17 -1.95 2.19 14.52
C VAL A 17 -0.98 1.42 13.65
N GLY A 18 0.01 2.12 13.11
CA GLY A 18 1.04 1.50 12.31
C GLY A 18 2.05 2.51 11.78
N ALA A 19 3.05 2.07 11.03
CA ALA A 19 3.29 0.67 10.69
C ALA A 19 4.79 0.35 10.77
N THR A 20 5.11 -0.91 11.03
CA THR A 20 6.49 -1.39 10.98
C THR A 20 7.02 -1.43 9.54
N MET A 21 8.34 -1.57 9.42
CA MET A 21 9.04 -1.78 8.16
C MET A 21 10.13 -2.82 8.39
N VAL A 22 9.94 -3.98 7.77
CA VAL A 22 10.81 -5.15 7.92
C VAL A 22 11.11 -5.73 6.54
N GLU A 23 12.33 -6.22 6.34
CA GLU A 23 12.72 -6.97 5.15
C GLU A 23 12.49 -8.46 5.40
N ALA A 24 11.28 -8.93 5.09
CA ALA A 24 10.83 -10.32 5.37
C ALA A 24 10.38 -11.08 4.11
N GLY A 25 10.71 -10.56 2.92
CA GLY A 25 10.24 -11.12 1.65
C GLY A 25 8.72 -11.08 1.53
N PHE A 26 8.09 -12.24 1.31
CA PHE A 26 6.63 -12.39 1.18
C PHE A 26 5.95 -12.90 2.44
N ASP A 27 6.69 -12.99 3.57
CA ASP A 27 6.09 -13.39 4.83
C ASP A 27 5.05 -12.36 5.28
N ARG A 28 3.90 -12.87 5.70
CA ARG A 28 2.74 -12.10 6.19
C ARG A 28 2.28 -12.60 7.55
N ALA A 29 3.12 -13.34 8.25
CA ALA A 29 2.90 -13.66 9.65
C ALA A 29 2.75 -12.35 10.45
N ASP A 30 1.78 -12.34 11.36
CA ASP A 30 1.63 -11.26 12.30
C ASP A 30 2.64 -11.50 13.44
N ASP A 31 3.45 -10.50 13.77
CA ASP A 31 4.47 -10.60 14.82
C ASP A 31 3.90 -10.03 16.14
N PRO A 32 3.69 -10.87 17.17
CA PRO A 32 3.17 -10.41 18.46
C PRO A 32 4.02 -9.33 19.13
N SER A 33 5.34 -9.34 18.92
CA SER A 33 6.24 -8.35 19.49
C SER A 33 6.05 -6.98 18.83
N ALA A 34 6.01 -6.94 17.49
CA ALA A 34 5.72 -5.73 16.73
C ALA A 34 4.34 -5.14 17.06
N ILE A 35 3.32 -5.99 17.28
CA ILE A 35 1.98 -5.55 17.70
C ILE A 35 2.03 -4.89 19.08
N ALA A 36 2.72 -5.52 20.05
CA ALA A 36 2.87 -4.98 21.40
C ALA A 36 3.64 -3.65 21.39
N GLU A 37 4.69 -3.52 20.59
CA GLU A 37 5.46 -2.29 20.42
C GLU A 37 4.62 -1.15 19.83
N LEU A 38 3.85 -1.41 18.76
CA LEU A 38 2.95 -0.42 18.18
C LEU A 38 1.86 0.03 19.17
N ALA A 39 1.30 -0.90 19.95
CA ALA A 39 0.31 -0.59 20.98
C ALA A 39 0.91 0.27 22.11
N ALA A 40 2.11 -0.06 22.57
CA ALA A 40 2.83 0.73 23.57
C ALA A 40 3.15 2.14 23.04
N TRP A 41 3.62 2.25 21.79
CA TRP A 41 3.87 3.54 21.14
C TRP A 41 2.59 4.38 21.02
N ALA A 42 1.46 3.77 20.65
CA ALA A 42 0.18 4.46 20.58
C ALA A 42 -0.28 4.97 21.95
N GLY A 43 -0.13 4.18 23.01
CA GLY A 43 -0.43 4.61 24.38
C GLY A 43 0.47 5.74 24.86
N ALA A 44 1.75 5.76 24.45
CA ALA A 44 2.66 6.85 24.77
C ALA A 44 2.33 8.15 24.01
N ALA A 45 1.97 8.04 22.72
CA ALA A 45 1.63 9.19 21.88
C ALA A 45 0.24 9.76 22.18
N VAL A 46 -0.72 8.88 22.49
CA VAL A 46 -2.11 9.22 22.80
C VAL A 46 -2.50 8.45 24.07
N PRO A 47 -2.36 9.06 25.27
CA PRO A 47 -2.60 8.39 26.55
C PRO A 47 -3.97 7.71 26.69
N ALA A 48 -5.00 8.20 25.99
CA ALA A 48 -6.32 7.58 25.96
C ALA A 48 -6.35 6.18 25.29
N LEU A 49 -5.31 5.82 24.55
CA LEU A 49 -5.14 4.51 23.94
C LEU A 49 -4.33 3.54 24.83
N ALA A 50 -3.80 3.99 25.97
CA ALA A 50 -3.05 3.12 26.87
C ALA A 50 -3.94 1.99 27.41
N GLY A 51 -3.52 0.74 27.20
CA GLY A 51 -4.31 -0.44 27.60
C GLY A 51 -5.54 -0.72 26.75
N ALA A 52 -5.74 0.00 25.64
CA ALA A 52 -6.83 -0.28 24.71
C ALA A 52 -6.68 -1.69 24.10
N ALA A 53 -7.80 -2.39 23.94
CA ALA A 53 -7.80 -3.73 23.36
C ALA A 53 -7.50 -3.70 21.86
N VAL A 54 -6.54 -4.51 21.40
CA VAL A 54 -6.27 -4.71 19.98
C VAL A 54 -7.35 -5.61 19.39
N SER A 55 -8.27 -5.04 18.63
CA SER A 55 -9.37 -5.78 18.02
C SER A 55 -8.96 -6.57 16.78
N GLU A 56 -7.90 -6.13 16.09
CA GLU A 56 -7.41 -6.71 14.85
C GLU A 56 -5.94 -6.32 14.61
N ALA A 57 -5.18 -7.23 13.99
CA ALA A 57 -3.83 -6.98 13.49
C ALA A 57 -3.68 -7.66 12.12
N TRP A 58 -2.87 -7.07 11.25
CA TRP A 58 -2.52 -7.67 9.97
C TRP A 58 -1.17 -7.15 9.46
N THR A 59 -0.45 -8.04 8.79
CA THR A 59 0.73 -7.70 7.99
C THR A 59 0.37 -7.50 6.51
N GLY A 60 0.85 -6.39 5.91
CA GLY A 60 0.67 -6.05 4.50
C GLY A 60 2.01 -5.91 3.77
N LEU A 61 2.05 -6.36 2.51
CA LEU A 61 3.22 -6.23 1.64
C LEU A 61 3.14 -4.93 0.83
N ARG A 62 4.23 -4.18 0.79
CA ARG A 62 4.31 -2.91 0.04
C ARG A 62 5.03 -3.15 -1.30
N PRO A 63 4.39 -2.91 -2.45
CA PRO A 63 5.05 -3.11 -3.75
C PRO A 63 6.10 -2.03 -3.97
N ARG A 64 7.38 -2.39 -3.84
CA ARG A 64 8.52 -1.51 -4.07
C ARG A 64 9.30 -1.98 -5.30
N LEU A 65 9.64 -1.05 -6.18
CA LEU A 65 10.56 -1.30 -7.28
C LEU A 65 11.98 -0.87 -6.90
N ALA A 66 12.97 -1.48 -7.55
CA ALA A 66 14.38 -1.16 -7.33
C ALA A 66 14.70 0.32 -7.64
N SER A 67 14.03 0.91 -8.63
CA SER A 67 14.17 2.33 -8.97
C SER A 67 13.60 3.29 -7.93
N GLY A 68 12.79 2.80 -6.98
CA GLY A 68 12.14 3.63 -5.95
C GLY A 68 10.99 4.51 -6.46
N LEU A 69 10.72 4.50 -7.77
CA LEU A 69 9.58 5.18 -8.41
C LEU A 69 8.51 4.17 -8.82
N PRO A 70 7.22 4.56 -8.88
CA PRO A 70 6.20 3.70 -9.45
C PRO A 70 6.40 3.55 -10.96
N ALA A 71 6.12 2.34 -11.46
CA ALA A 71 6.07 2.05 -12.88
C ALA A 71 4.62 2.19 -13.37
N ILE A 72 4.39 3.21 -14.20
CA ILE A 72 3.07 3.54 -14.75
C ILE A 72 3.24 3.78 -16.25
N GLY A 73 2.59 2.97 -17.08
CA GLY A 73 2.72 3.14 -18.52
C GLY A 73 2.26 1.95 -19.34
N ARG A 74 2.30 2.10 -20.66
CA ARG A 74 2.05 1.02 -21.62
C ARG A 74 3.36 0.28 -21.88
N ILE A 75 3.40 -1.01 -21.58
CA ILE A 75 4.60 -1.86 -21.76
C ILE A 75 4.53 -2.71 -23.04
N ARG A 76 3.32 -2.93 -23.57
CA ARG A 76 3.04 -3.54 -24.89
C ARG A 76 1.75 -2.90 -25.46
N PRO A 77 1.46 -2.99 -26.76
CA PRO A 77 0.29 -2.35 -27.37
C PRO A 77 -1.03 -2.53 -26.60
N GLU A 78 -1.27 -3.75 -26.10
CA GLU A 78 -2.48 -4.15 -25.36
C GLU A 78 -2.25 -4.34 -23.85
N LEU A 79 -1.13 -3.83 -23.29
CA LEU A 79 -0.82 -4.02 -21.87
C LEU A 79 -0.28 -2.75 -21.22
N CYS A 80 -1.00 -2.30 -20.19
CA CYS A 80 -0.56 -1.26 -19.28
C CYS A 80 -0.14 -1.84 -17.92
N LEU A 81 0.82 -1.21 -17.27
CA LEU A 81 1.29 -1.51 -15.92
C LEU A 81 1.09 -0.28 -15.02
N ALA A 82 0.69 -0.51 -13.77
CA ALA A 82 0.61 0.50 -12.72
C ALA A 82 0.94 -0.16 -11.37
N THR A 83 2.20 -0.09 -10.94
CA THR A 83 2.68 -0.72 -9.69
C THR A 83 3.82 0.06 -9.08
N GLY A 84 4.36 -0.41 -7.95
CA GLY A 84 5.57 0.15 -7.35
C GLY A 84 5.34 1.38 -6.48
N HIS A 85 4.10 1.71 -6.13
CA HIS A 85 3.77 2.90 -5.35
C HIS A 85 4.22 2.85 -3.88
N PHE A 86 4.72 1.70 -3.40
CA PHE A 86 5.25 1.48 -2.06
C PHE A 86 4.34 2.04 -0.95
N ARG A 87 4.73 3.13 -0.29
CA ARG A 87 4.00 3.76 0.82
C ARG A 87 2.94 4.77 0.37
N ASN A 88 2.93 5.12 -0.91
CA ASN A 88 2.11 6.19 -1.46
C ASN A 88 1.00 5.67 -2.39
N GLY A 89 0.70 4.36 -2.36
CA GLY A 89 -0.31 3.75 -3.23
C GLY A 89 -1.71 4.38 -3.10
N VAL A 90 -2.19 4.59 -1.88
CA VAL A 90 -3.50 5.23 -1.65
C VAL A 90 -3.48 6.69 -2.10
N LEU A 91 -2.42 7.43 -1.76
CA LEU A 91 -2.25 8.83 -2.13
C LEU A 91 -2.22 9.03 -3.67
N LEU A 92 -1.50 8.15 -4.38
CA LEU A 92 -1.28 8.25 -5.82
C LEU A 92 -2.33 7.49 -6.64
N ALA A 93 -3.26 6.77 -6.01
CA ALA A 93 -4.28 6.00 -6.72
C ALA A 93 -5.12 6.86 -7.69
N PRO A 94 -5.61 8.07 -7.32
CA PRO A 94 -6.44 8.86 -8.23
C PRO A 94 -5.69 9.28 -9.51
N ILE A 95 -4.48 9.81 -9.38
CA ILE A 95 -3.69 10.23 -10.54
C ILE A 95 -3.24 9.03 -11.38
N THR A 96 -2.85 7.93 -10.74
CA THR A 96 -2.50 6.67 -11.44
C THR A 96 -3.69 6.15 -12.25
N GLY A 97 -4.89 6.17 -11.68
CA GLY A 97 -6.11 5.77 -12.38
C GLY A 97 -6.42 6.64 -13.59
N ALA A 98 -6.28 7.97 -13.46
CA ALA A 98 -6.48 8.91 -14.57
C ALA A 98 -5.49 8.64 -15.73
N ILE A 99 -4.21 8.44 -15.40
CA ILE A 99 -3.17 8.11 -16.39
C ILE A 99 -3.51 6.84 -17.15
N ILE A 100 -3.85 5.76 -16.43
CA ILE A 100 -4.18 4.48 -17.04
C ILE A 100 -5.45 4.59 -17.88
N ALA A 101 -6.46 5.33 -17.44
CA ALA A 101 -7.68 5.56 -18.20
C ALA A 101 -7.42 6.29 -19.52
N ASP A 102 -6.54 7.30 -19.54
CA ASP A 102 -6.15 7.99 -20.77
C ASP A 102 -5.34 7.11 -21.70
N LEU A 103 -4.38 6.35 -21.15
CA LEU A 103 -3.60 5.39 -21.92
C LEU A 103 -4.50 4.35 -22.57
N VAL A 104 -5.45 3.76 -21.84
CA VAL A 104 -6.38 2.75 -22.39
C VAL A 104 -7.28 3.35 -23.46
N ALA A 105 -7.74 4.58 -23.28
CA ALA A 105 -8.64 5.24 -24.24
C ALA A 105 -7.93 5.94 -25.42
N GLY A 106 -6.59 5.94 -25.46
CA GLY A 106 -5.82 6.62 -26.50
C GLY A 106 -5.94 8.16 -26.47
N ARG A 107 -6.20 8.74 -25.29
CA ARG A 107 -6.33 10.20 -25.13
C ARG A 107 -4.96 10.86 -24.83
N PRO A 108 -4.75 12.14 -25.20
CA PRO A 108 -3.62 12.91 -24.69
C PRO A 108 -3.69 12.95 -23.16
N GLY A 109 -2.63 12.48 -22.49
CA GLY A 109 -2.71 12.01 -21.10
C GLY A 109 -2.63 13.09 -20.03
N ALA A 110 -3.36 12.87 -18.92
CA ALA A 110 -3.39 13.66 -17.69
C ALA A 110 -2.04 13.83 -16.96
N ALA A 111 -0.98 13.19 -17.43
CA ALA A 111 0.36 13.19 -16.81
C ALA A 111 1.46 13.79 -17.68
N ALA A 112 1.12 14.69 -18.61
CA ALA A 112 2.13 15.49 -19.30
C ALA A 112 3.06 16.16 -18.26
N GLY A 113 4.31 15.68 -18.18
CA GLY A 113 5.35 16.22 -17.27
C GLY A 113 5.58 15.46 -15.96
N LEU A 114 4.90 14.35 -15.68
CA LEU A 114 5.21 13.51 -14.51
C LEU A 114 6.26 12.45 -14.85
N ALA A 115 7.34 12.39 -14.06
CA ALA A 115 8.36 11.37 -14.18
C ALA A 115 7.89 10.07 -13.50
N PHE A 116 7.58 9.07 -14.32
CA PHE A 116 7.36 7.69 -13.90
C PHE A 116 8.35 6.78 -14.61
N ASP A 117 8.75 5.70 -13.96
CA ASP A 117 9.63 4.71 -14.58
C ASP A 117 8.79 3.79 -15.47
N ALA A 118 8.44 4.28 -16.66
CA ALA A 118 7.56 3.54 -17.57
C ALA A 118 8.21 2.26 -18.10
N CYS A 119 9.54 2.16 -18.11
CA CYS A 119 10.30 0.98 -18.55
C CYS A 119 11.83 1.25 -18.49
N ALA A 120 12.51 1.08 -17.35
CA ALA A 120 13.98 1.00 -17.31
C ALA A 120 14.51 -0.43 -17.07
N THR A 121 13.68 -1.49 -17.16
CA THR A 121 14.16 -2.89 -16.99
C THR A 121 13.37 -3.88 -17.86
N MET A 122 13.48 -3.74 -19.18
CA MET A 122 13.36 -4.88 -20.12
C MET A 122 14.55 -4.87 -21.09
N ALA A 123 15.76 -4.80 -20.52
CA ALA A 123 17.01 -5.18 -21.16
C ALA A 123 17.67 -6.26 -20.29
#